data_AF-A0A531MR04-F1
#
_entry.id   AF-A0A531MR04-F1
#
_cell.length_a   1.000
_cell.length_b   1.000
_cell.length_c   1.000
_cell.angle_alpha   90.00
_cell.angle_beta   90.00
_cell.angle_gamma   90.00
#
_symmetry.space_group_name_H-M   'P 1'
#
loop_
_entity.id
_entity.type
_entity.pdbx_description
1 polymer ?
#
loop_
_entity_poly.entity_id
_entity_poly.type
_entity_poly.pdbx_seq_one_letter_code
_entity_poly.pdbx_strand_id
1 'polypeptide(L)' 'MNITDQIYSAADSANQDRAQAIRDSLRDAIVDRRLAPGTKLSEGEVGTLFDVSRTVARAALQMLSFEGLVRT' A
#
# COMPACT_ATOMS: atom_id res chain seq x y z
N MET A 1 -32.83 3.37 -5.00
CA MET A 1 -31.44 3.07 -5.40
C MET A 1 -30.54 3.99 -4.58
N ASN A 2 -29.80 3.44 -3.63
CA ASN A 2 -29.09 4.22 -2.62
C ASN A 2 -27.82 4.83 -3.20
N ILE A 3 -27.82 6.17 -3.35
CA ILE A 3 -26.65 6.98 -3.75
C ILE A 3 -25.46 6.75 -2.79
N THR A 4 -25.75 6.43 -1.53
CA THR A 4 -24.78 6.18 -0.47
C THR A 4 -23.88 4.95 -0.74
N ASP A 5 -24.43 3.83 -1.21
CA ASP A 5 -23.64 2.60 -1.48
C ASP A 5 -22.64 2.77 -2.62
N GLN A 6 -22.98 3.56 -3.66
CA GLN A 6 -22.10 3.76 -4.82
C GLN A 6 -20.89 4.65 -4.50
N ILE A 7 -21.06 5.65 -3.62
CA ILE A 7 -19.97 6.55 -3.21
C ILE A 7 -18.94 5.79 -2.36
N TYR A 8 -19.41 4.94 -1.43
CA TYR A 8 -18.52 4.15 -0.59
C TYR A 8 -17.74 3.10 -1.38
N SER A 9 -18.36 2.45 -2.37
CA SER A 9 -17.66 1.49 -3.22
C SER A 9 -16.56 2.14 -4.08
N ALA A 10 -16.81 3.33 -4.64
CA ALA A 10 -15.82 4.01 -5.49
C ALA A 10 -14.59 4.49 -4.70
N ALA A 11 -14.80 4.97 -3.47
CA ALA A 11 -13.70 5.38 -2.59
C ALA A 11 -12.84 4.18 -2.17
N ASP A 12 -13.45 3.02 -1.95
CA ASP A 12 -12.74 1.80 -1.59
C ASP A 12 -11.92 1.25 -2.75
N SER A 13 -12.49 1.24 -3.97
CA SER A 13 -11.74 0.90 -5.19
C SER A 13 -10.56 1.83 -5.41
N ALA A 14 -10.75 3.16 -5.24
CA ALA A 14 -9.66 4.12 -5.37
C ALA A 14 -8.55 3.92 -4.32
N ASN A 15 -8.92 3.53 -3.09
CA ASN A 15 -7.95 3.18 -2.06
C ASN A 15 -7.19 1.89 -2.42
N GLN A 16 -7.86 0.91 -2.99
CA GLN A 16 -7.26 -0.34 -3.45
C GLN A 16 -6.29 -0.11 -4.62
N ASP A 17 -6.66 0.73 -5.58
CA ASP A 17 -5.80 1.14 -6.70
C ASP A 17 -4.55 1.86 -6.20
N ARG A 18 -4.69 2.75 -5.20
CA ARG A 18 -3.55 3.43 -4.57
C ARG A 18 -2.66 2.45 -3.80
N ALA A 19 -3.25 1.51 -3.05
CA ALA A 19 -2.49 0.49 -2.34
C ALA A 19 -1.69 -0.38 -3.31
N GLN A 20 -2.30 -0.75 -4.45
CA GLN A 20 -1.64 -1.49 -5.52
C GLN A 20 -0.45 -0.73 -6.10
N ALA A 21 -0.62 0.55 -6.43
CA ALA A 21 0.46 1.39 -6.96
C ALA A 21 1.63 1.53 -5.97
N ILE A 22 1.34 1.71 -4.67
CA ILE A 22 2.36 1.76 -3.62
C ILE A 22 3.09 0.43 -3.50
N ARG A 23 2.34 -0.68 -3.52
CA ARG A 23 2.92 -2.03 -3.50
C ARG A 23 3.89 -2.23 -4.66
N ASP A 24 3.49 -1.88 -5.88
CA ASP A 24 4.36 -2.06 -7.05
C ASP A 24 5.60 -1.18 -6.96
N SER A 25 5.46 0.08 -6.55
CA SER A 25 6.61 0.98 -6.32
C SER A 25 7.58 0.45 -5.27
N LEU A 26 7.08 -0.12 -4.17
CA LEU A 26 7.90 -0.69 -3.10
C LEU A 26 8.57 -1.99 -3.55
N ARG A 27 7.84 -2.86 -4.27
CA ARG A 27 8.40 -4.07 -4.87
C ARG A 27 9.57 -3.72 -5.77
N ASP A 28 9.38 -2.78 -6.69
CA ASP A 28 10.42 -2.39 -7.63
C ASP A 28 11.64 -1.81 -6.88
N ALA A 29 11.44 -1.02 -5.82
CA ALA A 29 12.52 -0.54 -4.96
C ALA A 29 13.28 -1.66 -4.21
N ILE A 30 12.60 -2.74 -3.81
CA ILE A 30 13.22 -3.92 -3.20
C ILE A 30 14.01 -4.72 -4.24
N VAL A 31 13.42 -4.95 -5.41
CA VAL A 31 14.04 -5.72 -6.51
C VAL A 31 15.25 -4.99 -7.09
N ASP A 32 15.17 -3.66 -7.23
CA ASP A 32 16.28 -2.78 -7.65
C ASP A 32 17.38 -2.66 -6.60
N ARG A 33 17.23 -3.31 -5.42
CA ARG A 33 18.11 -3.18 -4.24
C ARG A 33 18.28 -1.74 -3.75
N ARG A 34 17.32 -0.85 -4.02
CA ARG A 34 17.26 0.50 -3.45
C ARG A 34 16.82 0.47 -1.99
N LEU A 35 16.05 -0.54 -1.60
CA LEU A 35 15.74 -0.88 -0.22
C LEU A 35 16.55 -2.12 0.18
N ALA A 36 17.40 -1.99 1.19
CA ALA A 36 18.15 -3.11 1.72
C ALA A 36 17.21 -4.09 2.43
N PRO A 37 17.41 -5.42 2.31
CA PRO A 37 16.71 -6.40 3.13
C PRO A 37 16.85 -6.07 4.62
N GLY A 38 15.73 -6.10 5.36
CA GLY A 38 15.69 -5.71 6.77
C GLY A 38 15.46 -4.22 7.02
N THR A 39 15.32 -3.39 5.98
CA THR A 39 14.84 -2.01 6.14
C THR A 39 13.46 -2.03 6.78
N LYS A 40 13.32 -1.30 7.89
CA LYS A 40 12.03 -1.17 8.58
C LYS A 40 11.09 -0.32 7.72
N LEU A 41 9.95 -0.89 7.34
CA LEU A 41 8.88 -0.20 6.65
C LEU A 41 7.69 -0.11 7.60
N SER A 42 7.43 1.08 8.16
CA SER A 42 6.23 1.29 8.97
C SER A 42 5.07 1.83 8.13
N GLU A 43 3.84 1.44 8.46
CA GLU A 43 2.62 1.95 7.81
C GLU A 43 2.53 3.48 7.84
N GLY A 44 3.01 4.10 8.93
CA GLY A 44 3.01 5.56 9.09
C GLY A 44 4.03 6.25 8.19
N GLU A 45 5.25 5.72 8.10
CA GLU A 45 6.28 6.26 7.21
C GLU A 45 5.89 6.07 5.74
N VAL A 46 5.37 4.90 5.36
CA VAL A 46 4.87 4.65 4.00
C VAL A 46 3.69 5.56 3.70
N GLY A 47 2.75 5.71 4.62
CA GLY A 47 1.62 6.64 4.46
C GLY A 47 2.09 8.08 4.23
N THR A 48 3.11 8.52 4.95
CA THR A 48 3.65 9.88 4.81
C THR A 48 4.45 10.05 3.49
N LEU A 49 5.23 9.04 3.10
CA LEU A 49 6.04 9.05 1.88
C LEU A 49 5.19 9.12 0.61
N PHE A 50 4.05 8.43 0.60
CA PHE A 50 3.13 8.35 -0.54
C PHE A 50 1.92 9.28 -0.41
N ASP A 51 1.85 10.12 0.62
CA ASP A 51 0.71 11.01 0.94
C ASP A 51 -0.64 10.27 0.96
N VAL A 52 -0.68 9.14 1.67
CA VAL A 52 -1.87 8.30 1.84
C VAL A 52 -2.20 8.02 3.30
N SER A 53 -3.43 7.57 3.54
CA SER A 53 -3.85 7.12 4.87
C SER A 53 -3.14 5.82 5.28
N ARG A 54 -3.05 5.60 6.60
CA ARG A 54 -2.49 4.36 7.17
C ARG A 54 -3.19 3.10 6.68
N THR A 55 -4.48 3.18 6.39
CA THR A 55 -5.26 2.05 5.86
C THR A 55 -4.75 1.62 4.47
N VAL A 56 -4.49 2.58 3.58
CA VAL A 56 -3.96 2.31 2.25
C VAL A 56 -2.53 1.79 2.33
N ALA A 57 -1.68 2.41 3.16
CA ALA A 57 -0.31 1.96 3.38
C ALA A 57 -0.25 0.53 3.96
N ARG A 58 -1.13 0.21 4.92
CA ARG A 58 -1.27 -1.14 5.47
C ARG A 58 -1.68 -2.15 4.41
N ALA A 59 -2.67 -1.82 3.56
CA ALA A 59 -3.08 -2.70 2.48
C ALA A 59 -1.89 -3.00 1.53
N ALA A 60 -1.14 -1.99 1.13
CA ALA A 60 0.05 -2.17 0.29
C ALA A 60 1.12 -3.06 0.95
N LEU A 61 1.42 -2.83 2.23
CA LEU A 61 2.37 -3.63 3.00
C LEU A 61 1.90 -5.07 3.21
N GLN A 62 0.60 -5.30 3.42
CA GLN A 62 0.04 -6.65 3.50
C GLN A 62 0.17 -7.41 2.17
N MET A 63 -0.03 -6.73 1.04
CA MET A 63 0.17 -7.35 -0.28
C MET A 63 1.64 -7.73 -0.49
N LEU A 64 2.60 -6.86 -0.11
CA LEU A 64 4.03 -7.20 -0.14
C LEU A 64 4.39 -8.36 0.80
N SER A 65 3.74 -8.43 1.96
CA SER A 65 3.91 -9.51 2.93
C SER A 65 3.42 -10.84 2.36
N PHE A 66 2.29 -10.83 1.66
CA PHE A 66 1.76 -12.00 0.96
C PHE A 66 2.70 -12.47 -0.18
N GLU A 67 3.34 -11.54 -0.88
CA GLU A 67 4.38 -11.84 -1.89
C GLU A 67 5.70 -12.32 -1.26
N GLY A 68 5.85 -12.26 0.06
CA GLY A 68 7.07 -12.67 0.78
C GLY A 68 8.22 -11.65 0.72
N LEU A 69 7.94 -10.42 0.27
CA LEU A 69 8.94 -9.35 0.10
C LEU A 69 9.18 -8.57 1.39
N VAL A 70 8.19 -8.51 2.27
CA VAL A 70 8.23 -7.78 3.55
C VAL A 70 7.70 -8.69 4.66
N ARG A 71 8.16 -8.49 5.90
CA ARG A 71 7.51 -9.05 7.10
C ARG A 71 6.88 -7.90 7.89
N THR A 72 5.56 -7.95 8.03
CA THR A 72 4.76 -7.08 8.90
C THR A 72 4.64 -7.68 10.29
#